data_AF-A0A2Z6Q2H1-F1
#
_entry.id   AF-A0A2Z6Q2H1-F1
#
_cell.length_a   1.000
_cell.length_b   1.000
_cell.length_c   1.000
_cell.angle_alpha   90.00
_cell.angle_beta   90.00
_cell.angle_gamma   90.00
#
_symmetry.space_group_name_H-M   'P 1'
#
loop_
_entity.id
_entity.type
_entity.pdbx_description
1 polymer ?
#
loop_
_entity_poly.entity_id
_entity_poly.type
_entity_poly.pdbx_seq_one_letter_code
_entity_poly.pdbx_strand_id
1 'polypeptide(L)'
;MRISVMTYIDDTIYLDHTVIRVQESIDIADDFYRIHNIEVNGLKTDYIAINTSEERDKCKVSIGFDRVEHYPTLKAIRYLGCYYSSH
;
A
#
# COMPACT_ATOMS: atom_id res chain seq x y z
N MET A 1 18.15 -4.16 -2.62
CA MET A 1 16.69 -4.01 -2.41
C MET A 1 16.34 -2.55 -2.65
N ARG A 2 15.54 -2.23 -3.66
CA ARG A 2 15.15 -0.84 -3.98
C ARG A 2 13.69 -0.67 -3.56
N ILE A 3 13.45 0.09 -2.50
CA ILE A 3 12.10 0.47 -2.06
C ILE A 3 11.78 1.77 -2.80
N SER A 4 10.75 1.75 -3.65
CA SER A 4 10.30 2.92 -4.39
C SER A 4 9.11 3.53 -3.65
N VAL A 5 9.32 4.70 -3.04
CA VAL A 5 8.27 5.44 -2.33
C VAL A 5 7.99 6.71 -3.11
N MET A 6 6.71 6.95 -3.41
CA MET A 6 6.22 8.21 -3.96
C MET A 6 5.27 8.83 -2.92
N THR A 7 5.57 10.05 -2.49
CA THR A 7 4.75 10.82 -1.54
C THR A 7 4.36 12.14 -2.18
N TYR A 8 3.07 12.43 -2.18
CA TYR A 8 2.57 13.80 -2.22
C TYR A 8 2.35 14.22 -0.75
N ILE A 9 2.23 15.53 -0.48
CA ILE A 9 2.23 16.07 0.90
C ILE A 9 1.28 15.29 1.85
N ASP A 10 0.18 14.73 1.33
CA ASP A 10 -0.79 13.94 2.10
C ASP A 10 -1.02 12.49 1.61
N ASP A 11 -0.58 12.13 0.40
CA ASP A 11 -0.82 10.80 -0.20
C ASP A 11 0.47 9.99 -0.31
N THR A 12 0.44 8.74 0.12
CA THR A 12 1.60 7.82 0.06
C THR A 12 1.24 6.56 -0.71
N ILE A 13 2.13 6.11 -1.59
CA ILE A 13 1.96 4.88 -2.38
C ILE A 13 3.10 3.90 -2.06
N TYR A 14 2.73 2.66 -1.73
CA TYR A 14 3.65 1.55 -1.48
C TYR A 14 3.59 0.56 -2.66
N LEU A 15 4.75 0.22 -3.23
CA LEU A 15 4.86 -0.67 -4.38
C LEU A 15 5.95 -1.71 -4.14
N ASP A 16 5.59 -2.99 -4.18
CA ASP A 16 6.52 -4.11 -4.10
C ASP A 16 5.95 -5.34 -4.85
N HIS A 17 6.76 -6.39 -4.99
CA HIS A 17 6.43 -7.63 -5.72
C HIS A 17 5.80 -8.71 -4.83
N THR A 18 5.75 -8.50 -3.50
CA THR A 18 5.08 -9.42 -2.56
C THR A 18 4.23 -8.65 -1.56
N VAL A 19 3.11 -9.24 -1.14
CA VAL A 19 2.23 -8.67 -0.10
C VAL A 19 2.96 -8.47 1.22
N ILE A 20 3.86 -9.40 1.59
CA ILE A 20 4.65 -9.34 2.82
C ILE A 20 5.50 -8.06 2.85
N ARG A 21 6.21 -7.76 1.75
CA ARG A 21 7.08 -6.58 1.67
C ARG A 21 6.32 -5.27 1.59
N VAL A 22 5.14 -5.27 0.95
CA VAL A 22 4.22 -4.12 1.03
C VAL A 22 3.77 -3.91 2.48
N GLN A 23 3.39 -4.98 3.20
CA GLN A 23 2.99 -4.89 4.60
C GLN A 23 4.11 -4.38 5.50
N GLU A 24 5.34 -4.87 5.33
CA GLU A 24 6.51 -4.37 6.07
C GLU A 24 6.72 -2.87 5.85
N SER A 25 6.55 -2.39 4.61
CA SER A 25 6.66 -0.97 4.29
C SER A 25 5.55 -0.13 4.93
N ILE A 26 4.32 -0.67 4.96
CA ILE A 26 3.19 -0.05 5.63
C ILE A 26 3.42 0.00 7.15
N ASP A 27 3.89 -1.09 7.77
CA ASP A 27 4.14 -1.17 9.21
C ASP A 27 5.18 -0.13 9.66
N ILE A 28 6.26 0.03 8.89
CA ILE A 28 7.28 1.06 9.17
C ILE A 28 6.69 2.48 9.08
N ALA A 29 5.83 2.72 8.10
CA ALA A 29 5.19 4.02 7.95
C ALA A 29 4.14 4.27 9.04
N ASP A 30 3.35 3.28 9.40
CA ASP A 30 2.38 3.33 10.52
C ASP A 30 3.09 3.67 11.83
N ASP A 31 4.26 3.09 12.10
CA ASP A 31 5.08 3.45 13.26
C ASP A 31 5.54 4.92 13.22
N PHE A 32 5.99 5.40 12.06
CA PHE A 32 6.36 6.80 11.87
C PHE A 32 5.16 7.73 12.09
N TYR A 33 4.00 7.44 11.49
CA TYR A 33 2.79 8.25 11.63
C TYR A 33 2.31 8.27 13.08
N ARG A 34 2.34 7.13 13.77
CA ARG A 34 1.96 7.02 15.19
C ARG A 34 2.84 7.88 16.09
N ILE A 35 4.17 7.86 15.88
CA ILE A 35 5.12 8.67 16.67
C ILE A 35 4.83 10.18 16.51
N HIS A 36 4.39 10.58 15.31
CA HIS A 36 4.12 11.99 14.99
C HIS A 36 2.65 12.39 15.16
N ASN A 37 1.81 11.50 15.71
CA ASN A 37 0.36 11.70 15.85
C ASN A 37 -0.32 12.11 14.54
N ILE A 38 0.08 11.47 13.44
CA ILE A 38 -0.53 11.59 12.11
C ILE A 38 -1.48 10.41 11.94
N GLU A 39 -2.74 10.70 11.59
CA GLU A 39 -3.73 9.67 11.33
C GLU A 39 -3.81 9.35 9.84
N VAL A 40 -3.64 8.07 9.50
CA VAL A 40 -3.89 7.58 8.14
C VAL A 40 -5.37 7.24 8.01
N ASN A 41 -6.03 7.86 7.03
CA ASN A 41 -7.43 7.55 6.73
C ASN A 41 -7.53 6.27 5.89
N GLY A 42 -7.61 5.12 6.57
CA GLY A 42 -7.74 3.82 5.92
C GLY A 42 -8.94 3.72 4.98
N LEU A 43 -10.06 4.40 5.25
CA LEU A 43 -11.23 4.39 4.35
C LEU A 43 -10.96 5.00 2.96
N LYS A 44 -9.90 5.82 2.83
CA LYS A 44 -9.46 6.38 1.55
C LYS A 44 -8.38 5.53 0.87
N THR A 45 -7.95 4.43 1.47
CA THR A 45 -6.92 3.57 0.91
C THR A 45 -7.48 2.69 -0.20
N ASP A 46 -6.98 2.94 -1.41
CA ASP A 46 -7.11 2.03 -2.54
C ASP A 46 -5.95 1.03 -2.54
N TYR A 47 -6.28 -0.25 -2.76
CA TYR A 47 -5.29 -1.32 -2.83
C TYR A 47 -5.55 -2.23 -4.03
N ILE A 48 -4.50 -2.48 -4.81
CA ILE A 48 -4.51 -3.31 -6.01
C ILE A 48 -3.41 -4.37 -5.92
N ALA A 49 -3.72 -5.57 -6.40
CA ALA A 49 -2.74 -6.59 -6.72
C ALA A 49 -2.84 -6.88 -8.22
N ILE A 50 -1.73 -6.73 -8.94
CA ILE A 50 -1.65 -6.97 -10.38
C ILE A 50 -0.94 -8.30 -10.62
N ASN A 51 -1.47 -9.13 -11.52
CA ASN A 51 -0.90 -10.43 -11.90
C ASN A 51 -0.66 -11.40 -10.72
N THR A 52 -1.48 -11.32 -9.67
CA THR A 52 -1.39 -12.27 -8.55
C THR A 52 -2.01 -13.62 -8.94
N SER A 53 -1.31 -14.70 -8.61
CA SER A 53 -1.84 -16.08 -8.66
C SER A 53 -2.46 -16.52 -7.33
N GLU A 54 -2.27 -15.73 -6.28
CA GLU A 54 -2.76 -16.02 -4.93
C GLU A 54 -4.24 -15.71 -4.79
N GLU A 55 -4.90 -16.41 -3.87
CA GLU A 55 -6.29 -16.12 -3.50
C GLU A 55 -6.41 -14.71 -2.93
N ARG A 56 -7.53 -14.04 -3.21
CA ARG A 56 -7.79 -12.66 -2.78
C ARG A 56 -7.58 -12.44 -1.28
N ASP A 57 -7.96 -13.42 -0.47
CA ASP A 57 -7.86 -13.33 0.99
C ASP A 57 -6.42 -13.45 1.52
N LYS A 58 -5.52 -14.02 0.72
CA LYS A 58 -4.07 -14.09 1.01
C LYS A 58 -3.33 -12.83 0.56
N CYS A 59 -3.97 -11.99 -0.23
CA CYS A 59 -3.39 -10.77 -0.77
C CYS A 59 -3.74 -9.53 0.05
N LYS A 60 -4.28 -9.64 1.27
CA LYS A 60 -4.70 -8.46 2.04
C LYS A 60 -3.53 -7.75 2.71
N VAL A 61 -3.70 -6.45 2.94
CA VAL A 61 -2.82 -5.61 3.75
C VAL A 61 -3.63 -4.92 4.85
N SER A 62 -2.99 -4.54 5.94
CA SER A 62 -3.58 -3.74 7.02
C SER A 62 -2.87 -2.40 7.13
N ILE A 63 -3.62 -1.30 7.20
CA ILE A 63 -3.07 0.07 7.20
C ILE A 63 -3.66 0.93 8.33
N GLY A 64 -2.85 1.87 8.82
CA GLY A 64 -3.27 2.89 9.76
C GLY A 64 -3.41 2.38 11.19
N PHE A 65 -3.80 3.31 12.08
CA PHE A 65 -3.88 3.05 13.52
C PHE A 65 -4.81 1.87 13.87
N ASP A 66 -5.99 1.82 13.25
CA ASP A 66 -6.99 0.77 13.47
C ASP A 66 -6.69 -0.53 12.70
N ARG A 67 -5.57 -0.59 11.97
CA ARG A 67 -5.15 -1.76 11.18
C ARG A 67 -6.26 -2.27 10.26
N VAL A 68 -6.97 -1.35 9.60
CA VAL A 68 -8.08 -1.68 8.72
C VAL A 68 -7.57 -2.59 7.60
N GLU A 69 -8.25 -3.71 7.37
CA GLU A 69 -7.87 -4.65 6.31
C GLU A 69 -8.35 -4.18 4.94
N HIS A 70 -7.44 -4.13 3.99
CA HIS A 70 -7.68 -3.83 2.58
C HIS A 70 -7.39 -5.05 1.73
N TYR A 71 -8.40 -5.45 0.96
CA TYR A 71 -8.31 -6.51 -0.03
C TYR A 71 -8.15 -5.90 -1.42
N PRO A 72 -7.49 -6.61 -2.37
CA PRO A 72 -7.38 -6.10 -3.73
C PRO A 72 -8.75 -5.71 -4.28
N THR A 73 -8.85 -4.47 -4.76
CA THR A 73 -10.06 -3.94 -5.38
C THR A 73 -10.17 -4.41 -6.83
N LEU A 74 -11.40 -4.63 -7.29
CA LEU A 74 -11.72 -4.88 -8.70
C LEU A 74 -12.07 -3.58 -9.43
N LYS A 75 -12.15 -2.46 -8.71
CA LYS A 75 -12.48 -1.15 -9.29
C LYS A 75 -11.27 -0.57 -9.99
N ALA A 76 -11.50 0.17 -11.05
CA ALA A 76 -10.45 0.97 -11.67
C ALA A 76 -10.01 2.07 -10.68
N ILE A 77 -8.71 2.13 -10.43
CA ILE A 77 -8.06 3.14 -9.61
C ILE A 77 -7.21 4.04 -10.50
N ARG A 78 -7.08 5.32 -10.12
CA ARG A 78 -6.37 6.32 -10.92
C ARG A 78 -5.04 6.65 -10.25
N TYR A 79 -3.96 6.55 -11.01
CA TYR A 79 -2.65 7.05 -10.63
C TYR A 79 -2.14 8.06 -11.65
N LEU A 80 -1.50 9.12 -11.17
CA LEU A 80 -0.91 10.16 -12.01
C LEU A 80 0.47 9.71 -12.49
N GLY A 81 0.51 9.07 -13.68
CA GLY A 81 1.73 8.67 -14.36
C GLY A 81 2.43 7.49 -13.67
N CYS A 82 2.56 6.37 -14.38
CA CYS A 82 3.31 5.22 -13.89
C CYS A 82 4.18 4.65 -15.01
N TYR A 83 5.48 4.54 -14.78
CA TYR A 83 6.41 3.85 -15.66
C TYR A 83 7.03 2.67 -14.91
N TYR A 84 6.75 1.47 -15.37
CA TYR A 84 7.29 0.22 -14.83
C TYR A 84 8.06 -0.48 -15.95
N SER A 85 9.33 -0.79 -15.71
CA SER A 85 10.17 -1.58 -16.62
C SER A 85 10.78 -2.73 -15.83
N SER A 86 10.62 -3.95 -16.35
CA SER A 86 11.33 -5.15 -15.88
C SER A 86 12.29 -5.58 -16.99
N HIS A 87 13.58 -5.40 -16.76
CA HIS A 87 14.64 -6.09 -17.51
C HIS A 87 15.17 -7.22 -16.64
#